data_AF-A0A9P5QU49-F1
#
_entry.id   AF-A0A9P5QU49-F1
#
_cell.length_a   1.000
_cell.length_b   1.000
_cell.length_c   1.000
_cell.angle_alpha   90.00
_cell.angle_beta   90.00
_cell.angle_gamma   90.00
#
_symmetry.space_group_name_H-M   'P 1'
#
loop_
_entity.id
_entity.type
_entity.pdbx_description
1 polymer ?
#
loop_
_entity_poly.entity_id
_entity_poly.type
_entity_poly.pdbx_seq_one_letter_code
_entity_poly.pdbx_strand_id
1 'polypeptide(L)'
;MLRQITRTLSHSKTQIRSFTSARTVEEPSANYRPGKEGFAPGMPHPPGSTASPQTPPAPRTVESLPEMSKKHQIKANGSPAQKYKLEMTKLRHEYQKEHFTSQDVKRAEVERQRGGSLRRLQARQEKDRLENEKRLSFERLMQPNEGMATSGAERLSQVAEFVKERKVKRQANFRQAEERASKERLDAMIRLYHSADDFVTMENLDAKVNEFYETGLTLASKVYVPEVEDMVTDVMENGGQVSYVDLLKREQELKDALEGTVAGGKVGYESAKDKVESA
;
A
#
# COMPACT_ATOMS: atom_id res chain seq x y z
N MET A 1 -41.70 -4.04 14.34
CA MET A 1 -41.28 -3.47 13.03
C MET A 1 -40.23 -2.39 13.28
N LEU A 2 -38.94 -2.74 13.23
CA LEU A 2 -37.84 -1.79 13.41
C LEU A 2 -37.51 -1.12 12.08
N ARG A 3 -37.64 0.22 12.02
CA ARG A 3 -37.24 1.02 10.86
C ARG A 3 -35.72 1.17 10.87
N GLN A 4 -35.03 0.55 9.92
CA GLN A 4 -33.61 0.77 9.68
C GLN A 4 -33.40 2.21 9.20
N ILE A 5 -32.76 3.04 10.03
CA ILE A 5 -32.32 4.38 9.67
C ILE A 5 -30.92 4.24 9.06
N THR A 6 -30.83 4.17 7.73
CA THR A 6 -29.55 4.24 7.02
C THR A 6 -29.03 5.67 7.08
N ARG A 7 -28.15 5.96 8.06
CA ARG A 7 -27.43 7.24 8.13
C ARG A 7 -26.36 7.25 7.04
N THR A 8 -26.70 7.71 5.84
CA THR A 8 -25.70 8.02 4.81
C THR A 8 -24.94 9.27 5.24
N LEU A 9 -23.66 9.13 5.60
CA LEU A 9 -22.80 10.27 5.87
C LEU A 9 -22.65 11.11 4.59
N SER A 10 -22.74 12.43 4.74
CA SER A 10 -22.50 13.36 3.64
C SER A 10 -21.09 13.13 3.10
N HIS A 11 -20.97 12.96 1.79
CA HIS A 11 -19.68 12.73 1.15
C HIS A 11 -18.71 13.86 1.52
N SER A 12 -17.47 13.50 1.85
CA SER A 12 -16.42 14.48 2.10
C SER A 12 -16.33 15.40 0.91
N LYS A 13 -16.69 16.68 1.08
CA LYS A 13 -16.55 17.68 0.02
C LYS A 13 -15.06 17.83 -0.26
N THR A 14 -14.54 17.16 -1.28
CA THR A 14 -13.24 17.48 -1.86
C THR A 14 -13.32 18.93 -2.35
N GLN A 15 -12.73 19.86 -1.60
CA GLN A 15 -12.78 21.29 -1.94
C GLN A 15 -12.08 21.60 -3.27
N ILE A 16 -11.29 20.64 -3.79
CA ILE A 16 -10.82 20.65 -5.17
C ILE A 16 -11.79 19.84 -6.03
N ARG A 17 -12.72 20.54 -6.68
CA ARG A 17 -13.62 19.96 -7.70
C ARG A 17 -12.95 19.72 -9.06
N SER A 18 -11.67 20.07 -9.23
CA SER A 18 -10.92 19.69 -10.43
C SER A 18 -10.35 18.27 -10.26
N PHE A 19 -11.07 17.29 -10.81
CA PHE A 19 -10.51 15.97 -11.04
C PHE A 19 -9.29 16.11 -11.97
N THR A 20 -8.12 15.87 -11.40
CA THR A 20 -6.84 15.94 -12.09
C THR A 20 -6.38 14.51 -12.34
N SER A 21 -6.85 13.94 -13.45
CA SER A 21 -6.04 12.95 -14.15
C SER A 21 -5.23 13.71 -15.18
N ALA A 22 -3.93 13.86 -14.95
CA ALA A 22 -3.00 14.25 -16.01
C ALA A 22 -3.02 13.14 -17.07
N ARG A 23 -3.94 13.25 -18.02
CA ARG A 23 -3.99 12.41 -19.21
C ARG A 23 -3.13 13.14 -20.23
N THR A 24 -1.98 12.56 -20.55
CA THR A 24 -1.11 13.03 -21.65
C THR A 24 -1.95 13.08 -22.92
N VAL A 25 -2.05 14.26 -23.52
CA VAL A 25 -2.87 14.55 -24.70
C VAL A 25 -2.03 14.22 -25.93
N GLU A 26 -2.42 13.16 -26.64
CA GLU A 26 -2.07 12.95 -28.05
C GLU A 26 -3.13 13.65 -28.94
N GLU A 27 -2.69 14.03 -30.13
CA GLU A 27 -3.27 14.98 -31.10
C GLU A 27 -4.80 14.86 -31.41
N PRO A 28 -5.44 15.98 -31.82
CA PRO A 28 -6.90 16.20 -31.77
C PRO A 28 -7.80 15.35 -32.70
N SER A 29 -7.28 14.40 -33.48
CA SER A 29 -8.07 13.43 -34.25
C SER A 29 -7.96 11.98 -33.76
N ALA A 30 -7.05 11.68 -32.82
CA ALA A 30 -6.73 10.32 -32.39
C ALA A 30 -7.55 9.78 -31.20
N ASN A 31 -8.40 10.62 -30.58
CA ASN A 31 -9.08 10.27 -29.32
C ASN A 31 -10.44 9.56 -29.48
N TYR A 32 -10.81 9.13 -30.70
CA TYR A 32 -12.02 8.33 -30.88
C TYR A 32 -11.83 6.94 -30.27
N ARG A 33 -12.62 6.63 -29.24
CA ARG A 33 -12.78 5.28 -28.69
C ARG A 33 -14.22 4.84 -28.93
N PRO A 34 -14.45 3.87 -29.84
CA PRO A 34 -15.79 3.35 -30.11
C PRO A 34 -16.54 3.02 -28.81
N GLY A 35 -17.72 3.63 -28.63
CA GLY A 35 -18.57 3.42 -27.45
C GLY A 35 -18.09 4.06 -26.14
N LYS A 36 -17.03 4.87 -26.15
CA LYS A 36 -16.52 5.54 -24.93
C LYS A 36 -16.39 7.05 -25.07
N GLU A 37 -15.60 7.53 -26.04
CA GLU A 37 -15.18 8.94 -26.11
C GLU A 37 -15.02 9.39 -27.57
N GLY A 38 -15.37 10.65 -27.86
CA GLY A 38 -15.15 11.31 -29.14
C GLY A 38 -16.22 11.02 -30.21
N PHE A 39 -16.21 11.85 -31.26
CA PHE A 39 -17.02 11.61 -32.46
C PHE A 39 -16.30 10.62 -33.39
N ALA A 40 -17.08 9.79 -34.08
CA ALA A 40 -16.53 8.83 -35.05
C ALA A 40 -15.80 9.57 -36.19
N PRO A 41 -14.71 9.00 -36.74
CA PRO A 41 -14.05 9.55 -37.91
C PRO A 41 -15.06 9.77 -39.06
N GLY A 42 -15.12 10.98 -39.60
CA GLY A 42 -16.04 11.35 -40.70
C GLY A 42 -17.41 11.86 -40.27
N MET A 43 -17.76 11.81 -38.97
CA MET A 43 -18.98 12.45 -38.46
C MET A 43 -18.66 13.87 -37.99
N PRO A 44 -19.30 14.91 -38.55
CA PRO A 44 -19.12 16.26 -38.02
C PRO A 44 -19.71 16.35 -36.61
N HIS A 45 -19.02 17.06 -35.72
CA HIS A 45 -19.55 17.39 -34.41
C HIS A 45 -20.68 18.42 -34.56
N PRO A 46 -21.70 18.43 -33.67
CA PRO A 46 -22.81 19.37 -33.77
C PRO A 46 -22.32 20.82 -33.66
N PRO A 47 -22.95 21.77 -34.38
CA PRO A 47 -22.55 23.16 -34.37
C PRO A 47 -22.59 23.73 -32.94
N GLY A 48 -21.51 24.40 -32.52
CA GLY A 48 -21.37 24.94 -31.15
C GLY A 48 -20.78 23.97 -30.12
N SER A 49 -20.49 22.73 -30.51
CA SER A 49 -19.73 21.78 -29.68
C SER A 49 -18.25 21.73 -30.08
N THR A 50 -17.41 21.14 -29.23
CA THR A 50 -16.00 20.87 -29.56
C THR A 50 -15.83 19.39 -29.92
N ALA A 51 -15.01 19.09 -30.93
CA ALA A 51 -14.80 17.72 -31.40
C ALA A 51 -14.12 16.81 -30.35
N SER A 52 -13.32 17.41 -29.46
CA SER A 52 -12.65 16.75 -28.35
C SER A 52 -13.12 17.31 -27.01
N PRO A 53 -13.17 16.49 -25.95
CA PRO A 53 -13.46 16.98 -24.62
C PRO A 53 -12.40 18.02 -24.21
N GLN A 54 -12.83 19.10 -23.56
CA GLN A 54 -11.93 20.12 -23.06
C GLN A 54 -10.94 19.51 -22.07
N THR A 55 -9.66 19.84 -22.23
CA THR A 55 -8.62 19.43 -21.29
C THR A 55 -8.96 19.98 -19.91
N PRO A 56 -8.96 19.15 -18.85
CA PRO A 56 -9.21 19.64 -17.50
C PRO A 56 -8.17 20.71 -17.13
N PRO A 57 -8.57 21.78 -16.42
CA PRO A 57 -7.62 22.82 -16.02
C PRO A 57 -6.53 22.21 -15.14
N ALA A 58 -5.32 22.77 -15.25
CA ALA A 58 -4.18 22.36 -14.43
C ALA A 58 -4.53 22.45 -12.93
N PRO A 59 -4.05 21.51 -12.10
CA PRO A 59 -4.28 21.57 -10.66
C PRO A 59 -3.71 22.88 -10.11
N ARG A 60 -4.46 23.54 -9.21
CA ARG A 60 -3.90 24.62 -8.41
C ARG A 60 -2.83 24.05 -7.50
N THR A 61 -1.63 24.61 -7.61
CA THR A 61 -0.46 24.33 -6.78
C THR A 61 -0.22 25.49 -5.81
N VAL A 62 0.65 25.28 -4.82
CA VAL A 62 1.07 26.35 -3.89
C VAL A 62 1.58 27.60 -4.62
N GLU A 63 2.24 27.42 -5.76
CA GLU A 63 2.77 28.52 -6.59
C GLU A 63 1.67 29.34 -7.27
N SER A 64 0.50 28.76 -7.49
CA SER A 64 -0.66 29.45 -8.08
C SER A 64 -1.43 30.31 -7.08
N LEU A 65 -1.04 30.29 -5.80
CA LEU A 65 -1.66 31.13 -4.78
C LEU A 65 -1.22 32.58 -4.95
N PRO A 66 -2.15 33.55 -4.95
CA PRO A 66 -1.77 34.95 -4.95
C PRO A 66 -0.98 35.28 -3.68
N GLU A 67 0.12 36.02 -3.84
CA GLU A 67 0.83 36.60 -2.70
C GLU A 67 -0.10 37.54 -1.94
N MET A 68 0.05 37.60 -0.61
CA MET A 68 -0.70 38.56 0.19
C MET A 68 -0.44 39.98 -0.34
N SER A 69 -1.52 40.67 -0.73
CA SER A 69 -1.43 42.01 -1.30
C SER A 69 -0.66 42.96 -0.37
N LYS A 70 0.41 43.58 -0.89
CA LYS A 70 1.19 44.61 -0.19
C LYS A 70 0.33 45.81 0.25
N LYS A 71 -0.85 46.00 -0.37
CA LYS A 71 -1.83 47.04 0.02
C LYS A 71 -2.49 46.78 1.38
N HIS A 72 -2.36 45.58 1.94
CA HIS A 72 -2.83 45.26 3.29
C HIS A 72 -1.74 45.38 4.35
N GLN A 73 -0.55 45.90 4.04
CA GLN A 73 0.38 46.36 5.07
C GLN A 73 -0.17 47.68 5.65
N ILE A 74 -1.10 47.56 6.61
CA ILE A 74 -1.62 48.71 7.34
C ILE A 74 -0.43 49.37 8.05
N LYS A 75 -0.24 50.68 7.82
CA LYS A 75 0.73 51.50 8.57
C LYS A 75 0.49 51.32 10.07
N ALA A 76 1.52 51.36 10.91
CA ALA A 76 1.48 51.01 12.34
C ALA A 76 0.32 51.64 13.17
N ASN A 77 -0.33 52.69 12.68
CA ASN A 77 -1.39 53.45 13.32
C ASN A 77 -2.84 53.05 12.91
N GLY A 78 -3.05 51.84 12.36
CA GLY A 78 -4.39 51.36 12.00
C GLY A 78 -5.34 51.17 13.19
N SER A 79 -6.65 51.32 12.95
CA SER A 79 -7.71 51.03 13.94
C SER A 79 -7.63 49.57 14.42
N PRO A 80 -7.96 49.24 15.68
CA PRO A 80 -7.97 47.87 16.20
C PRO A 80 -8.74 46.88 15.31
N ALA A 81 -9.87 47.30 14.74
CA ALA A 81 -10.67 46.47 13.83
C ALA A 81 -9.93 46.13 12.52
N GLN A 82 -9.08 47.03 12.03
CA GLN A 82 -8.27 46.80 10.83
C GLN A 82 -7.12 45.84 11.13
N LYS A 83 -6.49 45.95 12.31
CA LYS A 83 -5.46 45.01 12.78
C LYS A 83 -6.02 43.57 12.86
N TYR A 84 -7.20 43.40 13.45
CA TYR A 84 -7.87 42.10 13.52
C TYR A 84 -8.20 41.52 12.14
N LYS A 85 -8.72 42.33 11.20
CA LYS A 85 -8.97 41.87 9.83
C LYS A 85 -7.69 41.42 9.12
N LEU A 86 -6.58 42.12 9.35
CA LEU A 86 -5.28 41.76 8.80
C LEU A 86 -4.75 40.45 9.40
N GLU A 87 -4.87 40.26 10.73
CA GLU A 87 -4.53 39.00 11.41
C GLU A 87 -5.36 37.83 10.85
N MET A 88 -6.68 38.00 10.73
CA MET A 88 -7.54 36.98 10.15
C MET A 88 -7.23 36.68 8.68
N THR A 89 -6.76 37.67 7.91
CA THR A 89 -6.36 37.47 6.51
C THR A 89 -5.04 36.70 6.42
N LYS A 90 -4.06 37.02 7.28
CA LYS A 90 -2.81 36.25 7.41
C LYS A 90 -3.10 34.80 7.76
N LEU A 91 -3.92 34.59 8.78
CA LEU A 91 -4.30 33.26 9.24
C LEU A 91 -4.96 32.45 8.12
N ARG A 92 -5.89 33.04 7.36
CA ARG A 92 -6.52 32.38 6.21
C ARG A 92 -5.51 32.02 5.12
N HIS A 93 -4.54 32.88 4.85
CA HIS A 93 -3.49 32.63 3.84
C HIS A 93 -2.55 31.51 4.28
N GLU A 94 -2.15 31.49 5.55
CA GLU A 94 -1.35 30.42 6.17
C GLU A 94 -2.06 29.07 6.07
N TYR A 95 -3.31 28.96 6.54
CA TYR A 95 -4.10 27.73 6.41
C TYR A 95 -4.28 27.29 4.96
N GLN A 96 -4.47 28.24 4.04
CA GLN A 96 -4.61 27.92 2.62
C GLN A 96 -3.30 27.34 2.06
N LYS A 97 -2.16 27.93 2.40
CA LYS A 97 -0.83 27.45 2.00
C LYS A 97 -0.53 26.07 2.57
N GLU A 98 -0.81 25.85 3.85
CA GLU A 98 -0.68 24.54 4.51
C GLU A 98 -1.57 23.48 3.86
N HIS A 99 -2.82 23.83 3.53
CA HIS A 99 -3.73 22.93 2.87
C HIS A 99 -3.22 22.51 1.47
N PHE A 100 -2.74 23.44 0.65
CA PHE A 100 -2.20 23.12 -0.68
C PHE A 100 -0.89 22.32 -0.60
N THR A 101 0.02 22.66 0.32
CA THR A 101 1.25 21.88 0.53
C THR A 101 0.94 20.44 0.95
N SER A 102 0.02 20.24 1.91
CA SER A 102 -0.42 18.90 2.33
C SER A 102 -1.03 18.10 1.17
N GLN A 103 -1.82 18.77 0.31
CA GLN A 103 -2.40 18.11 -0.86
C GLN A 103 -1.37 17.76 -1.93
N ASP A 104 -0.37 18.61 -2.16
CA ASP A 104 0.68 18.35 -3.14
C ASP A 104 1.57 17.18 -2.67
N VAL A 105 1.89 17.09 -1.37
CA VAL A 105 2.57 15.91 -0.79
C VAL A 105 1.74 14.64 -0.99
N LYS A 106 0.44 14.68 -0.68
CA LYS A 106 -0.46 13.52 -0.86
C LYS A 106 -0.55 13.10 -2.34
N ARG A 107 -0.60 14.06 -3.26
CA ARG A 107 -0.63 13.79 -4.71
C ARG A 107 0.67 13.11 -5.16
N ALA A 108 1.82 13.65 -4.77
CA ALA A 108 3.12 13.09 -5.11
C ALA A 108 3.28 11.66 -4.60
N GLU A 109 2.81 11.38 -3.38
CA GLU A 109 2.83 10.04 -2.80
C GLU A 109 1.92 9.06 -3.57
N VAL A 110 0.69 9.48 -3.91
CA VAL A 110 -0.22 8.67 -4.72
C VAL A 110 0.36 8.38 -6.11
N GLU A 111 1.01 9.35 -6.74
CA GLU A 111 1.68 9.16 -8.03
C GLU A 111 2.87 8.20 -7.92
N ARG A 112 3.68 8.31 -6.87
CA ARG A 112 4.77 7.38 -6.59
C ARG A 112 4.25 5.95 -6.40
N GLN A 113 3.19 5.78 -5.63
CA GLN A 113 2.56 4.48 -5.40
C GLN A 113 1.98 3.89 -6.69
N ARG A 114 1.29 4.72 -7.50
CA ARG A 114 0.77 4.31 -8.81
C ARG A 114 1.88 3.90 -9.77
N GLY A 115 2.96 4.68 -9.86
CA GLY A 115 4.12 4.36 -10.68
C GLY A 115 4.79 3.05 -10.27
N GLY A 116 4.98 2.84 -8.96
CA GLY A 116 5.53 1.59 -8.43
C GLY A 116 4.61 0.38 -8.64
N SER A 117 3.29 0.56 -8.55
CA SER A 117 2.31 -0.48 -8.86
C SER A 117 2.32 -0.86 -10.35
N LEU A 118 2.33 0.14 -11.23
CA LEU A 118 2.36 -0.05 -12.68
C LEU A 118 3.63 -0.80 -13.14
N ARG A 119 4.80 -0.41 -12.63
CA ARG A 119 6.07 -1.10 -12.92
C ARG A 119 6.04 -2.56 -12.49
N ARG A 120 5.49 -2.86 -11.32
CA ARG A 120 5.33 -4.25 -10.83
C ARG A 120 4.39 -5.05 -11.73
N LEU A 121 3.31 -4.44 -12.19
CA LEU A 121 2.38 -5.08 -13.11
C LEU A 121 3.02 -5.38 -14.46
N GLN A 122 3.77 -4.43 -15.03
CA GLN A 122 4.51 -4.62 -16.28
C GLN A 122 5.55 -5.72 -16.16
N ALA A 123 6.38 -5.70 -15.11
CA ALA A 123 7.38 -6.74 -14.88
C ALA A 123 6.76 -8.14 -14.73
N ARG A 124 5.57 -8.23 -14.11
CA ARG A 124 4.82 -9.49 -14.03
C ARG A 124 4.34 -9.94 -15.41
N GLN A 125 3.76 -9.04 -16.20
CA GLN A 125 3.29 -9.35 -17.56
C GLN A 125 4.42 -9.80 -18.48
N GLU A 126 5.58 -9.14 -18.41
CA GLU A 126 6.77 -9.53 -19.20
C GLU A 126 7.28 -10.91 -18.81
N LYS A 127 7.34 -11.20 -17.50
CA LYS A 127 7.73 -12.51 -16.99
C LYS A 127 6.76 -13.60 -17.46
N ASP A 128 5.46 -13.36 -17.34
CA ASP A 128 4.42 -14.30 -17.75
C ASP A 128 4.45 -14.50 -19.28
N ARG A 129 4.73 -13.45 -20.05
CA ARG A 129 4.92 -13.53 -21.51
C ARG A 129 6.12 -14.40 -21.88
N LEU A 130 7.27 -14.16 -21.26
CA LEU A 130 8.48 -14.96 -21.49
C LEU A 130 8.30 -16.43 -21.11
N GLU A 131 7.58 -16.71 -20.01
CA GLU A 131 7.26 -18.07 -19.60
C GLU A 131 6.29 -18.76 -20.57
N ASN A 132 5.29 -18.03 -21.07
CA ASN A 132 4.39 -18.53 -22.10
C ASN A 132 5.10 -18.78 -23.43
N GLU A 133 6.00 -17.90 -23.86
CA GLU A 133 6.81 -18.09 -25.07
C GLU A 133 7.69 -19.35 -24.95
N LYS A 134 8.32 -19.57 -23.79
CA LYS A 134 9.09 -20.81 -23.49
C LYS A 134 8.20 -22.06 -23.49
N ARG A 135 6.97 -21.95 -22.99
CA ARG A 135 6.02 -23.07 -22.99
C ARG A 135 5.56 -23.40 -24.41
N LEU A 136 5.23 -22.40 -25.21
CA LEU A 136 4.80 -22.56 -26.60
C LEU A 136 5.94 -23.09 -27.48
N SER A 137 7.19 -22.66 -27.26
CA SER A 137 8.34 -23.20 -27.97
C SER A 137 8.57 -24.67 -27.63
N PHE A 138 8.44 -25.04 -26.36
CA PHE A 138 8.50 -26.44 -25.93
C PHE A 138 7.35 -27.28 -26.51
N GLU A 139 6.12 -26.77 -26.50
CA GLU A 139 4.95 -27.46 -27.05
C GLU A 139 5.09 -27.67 -28.56
N ARG A 140 5.57 -26.65 -29.29
CA ARG A 140 5.93 -26.78 -30.70
C ARG A 140 7.01 -27.82 -30.94
N LEU A 141 7.97 -27.94 -30.03
CA LEU A 141 9.02 -28.95 -30.05
C LEU A 141 8.52 -30.35 -29.62
N MET A 142 7.30 -30.49 -29.10
CA MET A 142 6.68 -31.78 -28.73
C MET A 142 5.63 -32.24 -29.76
N GLN A 143 5.10 -31.34 -30.59
CA GLN A 143 4.14 -31.70 -31.63
C GLN A 143 4.82 -32.41 -32.82
N PRO A 144 4.36 -33.60 -33.23
CA PRO A 144 4.89 -34.29 -34.41
C PRO A 144 4.44 -33.55 -35.69
N ASN A 145 5.13 -32.48 -36.07
CA ASN A 145 4.86 -31.74 -37.30
C ASN A 145 6.00 -31.91 -38.30
N GLU A 146 5.63 -32.29 -39.52
CA GLU A 146 6.47 -32.69 -40.67
C GLU A 146 7.28 -31.54 -41.31
N GLY A 147 7.28 -30.34 -40.72
CA GLY A 147 7.76 -29.11 -41.39
C GLY A 147 8.98 -28.40 -40.78
N MET A 148 9.56 -28.89 -39.67
CA MET A 148 10.79 -28.31 -39.11
C MET A 148 11.98 -29.24 -39.33
N ALA A 149 12.98 -28.74 -40.06
CA ALA A 149 14.21 -29.42 -40.44
C ALA A 149 15.24 -29.54 -39.29
N THR A 150 14.80 -29.79 -38.06
CA THR A 150 15.72 -30.24 -37.00
C THR A 150 15.81 -31.75 -37.04
N SER A 151 17.01 -32.30 -37.02
CA SER A 151 17.17 -33.75 -37.07
C SER A 151 16.52 -34.39 -35.84
N GLY A 152 15.94 -35.57 -35.97
CA GLY A 152 15.26 -36.24 -34.85
C GLY A 152 16.14 -36.40 -33.60
N ALA A 153 17.45 -36.50 -33.78
CA ALA A 153 18.43 -36.57 -32.70
C ALA A 153 18.59 -35.24 -31.93
N GLU A 154 18.64 -34.10 -32.63
CA GLU A 154 18.72 -32.77 -32.02
C GLU A 154 17.46 -32.42 -31.24
N ARG A 155 16.30 -32.87 -31.73
CA ARG A 155 15.04 -32.69 -31.01
C ARG A 155 15.04 -33.46 -29.69
N LEU A 156 15.50 -34.71 -29.70
CA LEU A 156 15.59 -35.54 -28.49
C LEU A 156 16.59 -34.98 -27.48
N SER A 157 17.72 -34.45 -27.92
CA SER A 157 18.69 -33.81 -27.02
C SER A 157 18.12 -32.54 -26.38
N GLN A 158 17.44 -31.69 -27.13
CA GLN A 158 16.78 -30.48 -26.60
C GLN A 158 15.67 -30.81 -25.59
N VAL A 159 14.85 -31.84 -25.85
CA VAL A 159 13.85 -32.30 -24.88
C VAL A 159 14.53 -32.83 -23.61
N ALA A 160 15.60 -33.61 -23.76
CA ALA A 160 16.33 -34.16 -22.62
C ALA A 160 16.96 -33.05 -21.76
N GLU A 161 17.54 -32.02 -22.38
CA GLU A 161 18.07 -30.84 -21.69
C GLU A 161 16.98 -30.08 -20.95
N PHE A 162 15.84 -29.81 -21.60
CA PHE A 162 14.71 -29.13 -20.97
C PHE A 162 14.16 -29.90 -19.77
N VAL A 163 14.04 -31.22 -19.87
CA VAL A 163 13.59 -32.08 -18.76
C VAL A 163 14.59 -32.03 -17.60
N LYS A 164 15.90 -32.06 -17.88
CA LYS A 164 16.95 -31.91 -16.87
C LYS A 164 16.88 -30.54 -16.18
N GLU A 165 16.80 -29.45 -16.95
CA GLU A 165 16.69 -28.09 -16.42
C GLU A 165 15.44 -27.94 -15.52
N ARG A 166 14.29 -28.46 -15.98
CA ARG A 166 13.05 -28.44 -15.20
C ARG A 166 13.17 -29.23 -13.89
N LYS A 167 13.85 -30.36 -13.90
CA LYS A 167 14.10 -31.16 -12.69
C LYS A 167 14.98 -30.39 -11.70
N VAL A 168 16.07 -29.78 -12.17
CA VAL A 168 16.97 -28.94 -11.35
C VAL A 168 16.20 -27.77 -10.75
N LYS A 169 15.40 -27.05 -11.56
CA LYS A 169 14.59 -25.92 -11.10
C LYS A 169 13.56 -26.33 -10.05
N ARG A 170 12.88 -27.48 -10.24
CA ARG A 170 11.94 -28.02 -9.24
C ARG A 170 12.64 -28.35 -7.92
N GLN A 171 13.81 -28.97 -7.98
CA GLN A 171 14.58 -29.30 -6.79
C GLN A 171 15.07 -28.05 -6.05
N ALA A 172 15.54 -27.04 -6.78
CA ALA A 172 15.93 -25.76 -6.20
C ALA A 172 14.73 -25.05 -5.54
N ASN A 173 13.58 -25.01 -6.20
CA ASN A 173 12.35 -24.45 -5.64
C ASN A 173 11.89 -25.20 -4.39
N PHE A 174 11.99 -26.54 -4.39
CA PHE A 174 11.65 -27.36 -3.22
C PHE A 174 12.56 -27.03 -2.04
N ARG A 175 13.89 -27.01 -2.24
CA ARG A 175 14.86 -26.62 -1.21
C ARG A 175 14.60 -25.22 -0.67
N GLN A 176 14.33 -24.26 -1.54
CA GLN A 176 14.03 -22.89 -1.12
C GLN A 176 12.73 -22.82 -0.29
N ALA A 177 11.71 -23.59 -0.66
CA ALA A 177 10.47 -23.66 0.11
C ALA A 177 10.69 -24.32 1.48
N GLU A 178 11.48 -25.40 1.52
CA GLU A 178 11.86 -26.09 2.76
C GLU A 178 12.69 -25.19 3.68
N GLU A 179 13.65 -24.43 3.14
CA GLU A 179 14.42 -23.44 3.88
C GLU A 179 13.53 -22.35 4.48
N ARG A 180 12.56 -21.82 3.71
CA ARG A 180 11.59 -20.84 4.25
C ARG A 180 10.75 -21.43 5.36
N ALA A 181 10.18 -22.62 5.16
CA ALA A 181 9.41 -23.31 6.19
C ALA A 181 10.25 -23.61 7.44
N SER A 182 11.53 -23.94 7.27
CA SER A 182 12.46 -24.13 8.38
C SER A 182 12.71 -22.84 9.16
N LYS A 183 12.90 -21.71 8.46
CA LYS A 183 13.02 -20.39 9.09
C LYS A 183 11.75 -20.00 9.85
N GLU A 184 10.58 -20.20 9.26
CA GLU A 184 9.30 -19.92 9.92
C GLU A 184 9.11 -20.76 11.19
N ARG A 185 9.46 -22.05 11.15
CA ARG A 185 9.42 -22.92 12.36
C ARG A 185 10.34 -22.41 13.46
N LEU A 186 11.54 -21.99 13.08
CA LEU A 186 12.53 -21.47 14.01
C LEU A 186 12.09 -20.13 14.62
N ASP A 187 11.57 -19.21 13.82
CA ASP A 187 11.00 -17.94 14.31
C ASP A 187 9.86 -18.20 15.29
N ALA A 188 9.00 -19.17 15.00
CA ALA A 188 7.94 -19.59 15.92
C ALA A 188 8.51 -20.15 17.23
N MET A 189 9.59 -20.94 17.18
CA MET A 189 10.27 -21.43 18.39
C MET A 189 10.92 -20.32 19.20
N ILE A 190 11.51 -19.31 18.56
CA ILE A 190 12.10 -18.15 19.24
C ILE A 190 11.02 -17.33 19.94
N ARG A 191 9.88 -17.10 19.26
CA ARG A 191 8.71 -16.47 19.89
C ARG A 191 8.22 -17.27 21.10
N LEU A 192 8.14 -18.60 20.96
CA LEU A 192 7.76 -19.48 22.05
C LEU A 192 8.74 -19.35 23.22
N TYR A 193 10.04 -19.34 22.96
CA TYR A 193 11.09 -19.17 23.97
C TYR A 193 10.93 -17.84 24.73
N HIS A 194 10.68 -16.73 24.05
CA HIS A 194 10.46 -15.45 24.73
C HIS A 194 9.13 -15.39 25.49
N SER A 195 8.09 -16.09 25.03
CA SER A 195 6.84 -16.24 25.78
C SER A 195 6.90 -17.26 26.91
N ALA A 196 7.97 -18.08 26.97
CA ALA A 196 8.10 -19.12 27.98
C ALA A 196 8.35 -18.53 29.39
N ASP A 197 8.84 -17.28 29.47
CA ASP A 197 8.96 -16.53 30.72
C ASP A 197 7.60 -16.37 31.43
N ASP A 198 6.50 -16.36 30.67
CA ASP A 198 5.13 -16.26 31.20
C ASP A 198 4.47 -17.61 31.50
N PHE A 199 5.16 -18.72 31.26
CA PHE A 199 4.58 -20.04 31.52
C PHE A 199 4.39 -20.29 33.00
N VAL A 200 3.22 -20.80 33.35
CA VAL A 200 2.86 -21.13 34.73
C VAL A 200 3.47 -22.48 35.11
N THR A 201 4.35 -22.47 36.10
CA THR A 201 4.94 -23.63 36.77
C THR A 201 4.35 -23.76 38.17
N MET A 202 4.51 -24.92 38.80
CA MET A 202 4.02 -25.14 40.18
C MET A 202 4.63 -24.15 41.19
N GLU A 203 5.81 -23.62 40.90
CA GLU A 203 6.53 -22.69 41.78
C GLU A 203 6.06 -21.25 41.62
N ASN A 204 5.61 -20.85 40.42
CA ASN A 204 5.16 -19.48 40.14
C ASN A 204 3.62 -19.31 40.14
N LEU A 205 2.88 -20.41 40.32
CA LEU A 205 1.42 -20.44 40.24
C LEU A 205 0.77 -19.45 41.21
N ASP A 206 1.14 -19.50 42.49
CA ASP A 206 0.56 -18.61 43.51
C ASP A 206 0.89 -17.14 43.24
N ALA A 207 2.10 -16.84 42.77
CA ALA A 207 2.52 -15.49 42.41
C ALA A 207 1.71 -14.95 41.22
N LYS A 208 1.47 -15.77 40.18
CA LYS A 208 0.66 -15.39 39.02
C LYS A 208 -0.83 -15.25 39.35
N VAL A 209 -1.35 -16.09 40.24
CA VAL A 209 -2.72 -15.97 40.76
C VAL A 209 -2.89 -14.66 41.53
N ASN A 210 -1.95 -14.32 42.40
CA ASN A 210 -1.97 -13.05 43.13
C ASN A 210 -1.81 -11.86 42.18
N GLU A 211 -0.88 -11.90 41.22
CA GLU A 211 -0.71 -10.87 40.19
C GLU A 211 -2.03 -10.64 39.43
N PHE A 212 -2.74 -11.70 39.05
CA PHE A 212 -4.04 -11.62 38.38
C PHE A 212 -5.12 -10.95 39.25
N TYR A 213 -5.15 -11.22 40.55
CA TYR A 213 -6.10 -10.58 41.47
C TYR A 213 -5.71 -9.13 41.82
N GLU A 214 -4.42 -8.83 41.96
CA GLU A 214 -3.87 -7.50 42.29
C GLU A 214 -3.93 -6.51 41.12
N THR A 215 -3.63 -6.97 39.90
CA THR A 215 -3.73 -6.14 38.68
C THR A 215 -5.15 -5.73 38.35
N GLY A 216 -6.15 -6.21 39.09
CA GLY A 216 -7.47 -5.64 39.06
C GLY A 216 -8.30 -6.10 37.86
N LEU A 217 -7.98 -7.26 37.26
CA LEU A 217 -8.93 -8.08 36.49
C LEU A 217 -10.05 -8.65 37.40
N THR A 218 -10.50 -7.83 38.35
CA THR A 218 -11.75 -7.99 39.05
C THR A 218 -12.87 -8.07 38.01
N LEU A 219 -13.93 -8.84 38.32
CA LEU A 219 -15.11 -9.08 37.48
C LEU A 219 -15.78 -7.81 36.88
N ALA A 220 -15.35 -6.59 37.27
CA ALA A 220 -15.78 -5.31 36.72
C ALA A 220 -15.08 -4.95 35.39
N SER A 221 -13.80 -5.30 35.19
CA SER A 221 -13.20 -5.28 33.85
C SER A 221 -13.58 -6.60 33.19
N LYS A 222 -14.83 -6.71 32.73
CA LYS A 222 -15.16 -7.73 31.74
C LYS A 222 -14.07 -7.63 30.67
N VAL A 223 -13.36 -8.73 30.43
CA VAL A 223 -12.66 -8.93 29.18
C VAL A 223 -13.74 -8.79 28.13
N TYR A 224 -13.95 -7.57 27.65
CA TYR A 224 -14.77 -7.31 26.49
C TYR A 224 -14.02 -8.03 25.39
N VAL A 225 -14.45 -9.26 25.12
CA VAL A 225 -14.08 -9.91 23.87
C VAL A 225 -14.66 -8.97 22.83
N PRO A 226 -13.81 -8.26 22.08
CA PRO A 226 -14.31 -7.26 21.15
C PRO A 226 -15.28 -7.97 20.21
N GLU A 227 -16.55 -7.58 20.25
CA GLU A 227 -17.52 -8.15 19.35
C GLU A 227 -17.20 -7.66 17.94
N VAL A 228 -17.69 -8.37 16.92
CA VAL A 228 -17.51 -7.93 15.53
C VAL A 228 -18.05 -6.51 15.33
N GLU A 229 -19.10 -6.14 16.07
CA GLU A 229 -19.68 -4.81 16.07
C GLU A 229 -18.70 -3.75 16.61
N ASP A 230 -17.96 -4.05 17.69
CA ASP A 230 -16.94 -3.16 18.27
C ASP A 230 -15.75 -2.94 17.31
N MET A 231 -15.33 -3.99 16.59
CA MET A 231 -14.28 -3.84 15.57
C MET A 231 -14.75 -3.00 14.38
N VAL A 232 -16.01 -3.14 13.98
CA VAL A 232 -16.60 -2.37 12.89
C VAL A 232 -16.77 -0.91 13.29
N THR A 233 -17.24 -0.63 14.52
CA THR A 233 -17.33 0.74 15.04
C THR A 233 -15.95 1.37 15.16
N ASP A 234 -14.93 0.65 15.63
CA ASP A 234 -13.55 1.17 15.67
C ASP A 234 -13.03 1.55 14.27
N VAL A 235 -13.25 0.68 13.27
CA VAL A 235 -12.89 0.98 11.87
C VAL A 235 -13.70 2.15 11.30
N MET A 236 -14.98 2.27 11.64
CA MET A 236 -15.87 3.32 11.11
C MET A 236 -15.71 4.68 11.80
N GLU A 237 -15.54 4.70 13.12
CA GLU A 237 -15.51 5.90 13.95
C GLU A 237 -14.09 6.47 14.06
N ASN A 238 -13.10 5.62 14.35
CA ASN A 238 -11.70 6.02 14.35
C ASN A 238 -11.10 6.01 12.94
N GLY A 239 -11.87 5.62 11.91
CA GLY A 239 -11.42 5.58 10.52
C GLY A 239 -10.27 4.59 10.29
N GLY A 240 -10.15 3.57 11.15
CA GLY A 240 -9.01 2.66 11.21
C GLY A 240 -7.73 3.31 11.75
N GLN A 241 -7.83 4.43 12.48
CA GLN A 241 -6.69 4.99 13.22
C GLN A 241 -6.31 4.04 14.34
N VAL A 242 -5.12 3.47 14.21
CA VAL A 242 -4.51 2.60 15.22
C VAL A 242 -4.22 3.45 16.47
N SER A 243 -4.65 2.98 17.63
CA SER A 243 -4.34 3.61 18.93
C SER A 243 -2.84 3.86 19.04
N TYR A 244 -2.42 4.95 19.70
CA TYR A 244 -1.01 5.27 19.88
C TYR A 244 -0.21 4.12 20.51
N VAL A 245 -0.83 3.38 21.44
CA VAL A 245 -0.23 2.20 22.08
C VAL A 245 0.00 1.08 21.06
N ASP A 246 -0.97 0.82 20.19
CA ASP A 246 -0.86 -0.21 19.16
C ASP A 246 0.08 0.23 18.02
N LEU A 247 0.18 1.53 17.76
CA LEU A 247 1.17 2.12 16.86
C LEU A 247 2.58 1.88 17.37
N LEU A 248 2.83 2.10 18.67
CA LEU A 248 4.12 1.82 19.30
C LEU A 248 4.45 0.33 19.28
N LYS A 249 3.47 -0.54 19.60
CA LYS A 249 3.66 -2.00 19.48
C LYS A 249 4.04 -2.40 18.06
N ARG A 250 3.31 -1.89 17.06
CA ARG A 250 3.58 -2.17 15.65
C ARG A 250 4.91 -1.61 15.18
N GLU A 251 5.31 -0.42 15.67
CA GLU A 251 6.63 0.14 15.41
C GLU A 251 7.73 -0.77 15.98
N GLN A 252 7.54 -1.28 17.20
CA GLN A 252 8.48 -2.20 17.81
C GLN A 252 8.53 -3.54 17.06
N GLU A 253 7.39 -4.11 16.68
CA GLU A 253 7.33 -5.33 15.85
C GLU A 253 8.03 -5.16 14.51
N LEU A 254 7.91 -3.97 13.88
CA LEU A 254 8.59 -3.65 12.63
C LEU A 254 10.10 -3.51 12.84
N LYS A 255 10.54 -2.87 13.94
CA LYS A 255 11.96 -2.79 14.31
C LYS A 255 12.54 -4.18 14.54
N ASP A 256 11.86 -4.98 15.34
CA ASP A 256 12.23 -6.36 15.63
C ASP A 256 12.34 -7.19 14.34
N ALA A 257 11.36 -7.08 13.42
CA ALA A 257 11.40 -7.76 12.13
C ALA A 257 12.51 -7.27 11.18
N LEU A 258 12.86 -5.99 11.21
CA LEU A 258 13.96 -5.41 10.42
C LEU A 258 15.34 -5.82 10.96
N GLU A 259 15.47 -5.87 12.29
CA GLU A 259 16.70 -6.24 12.99
C GLU A 259 16.85 -7.77 13.13
N GLY A 260 15.82 -8.54 12.77
CA GLY A 260 15.78 -9.99 12.93
C GLY A 260 15.71 -10.43 14.39
N THR A 261 15.31 -9.53 15.30
CA THR A 261 15.15 -9.75 16.75
C THR A 261 13.69 -10.05 17.10
N VAL A 262 13.44 -10.49 18.33
CA VAL A 262 12.09 -10.73 18.84
C VAL A 262 11.97 -10.14 20.24
N ALA A 263 10.87 -9.42 20.50
CA ALA A 263 10.47 -8.90 21.81
C ALA A 263 11.43 -7.85 22.40
N GLY A 264 11.61 -6.74 21.69
CA GLY A 264 12.25 -5.54 22.28
C GLY A 264 13.77 -5.61 22.33
N GLY A 265 14.40 -6.17 21.30
CA GLY A 265 15.87 -6.23 21.19
C GLY A 265 16.53 -7.40 21.92
N LYS A 266 15.78 -8.40 22.40
CA LYS A 266 16.37 -9.67 22.82
C LYS A 266 16.89 -10.42 21.57
N VAL A 267 18.06 -11.06 21.73
CA VAL A 267 18.92 -11.63 20.65
C VAL A 267 18.11 -12.37 19.58
N GLY A 268 18.16 -11.85 18.36
CA GLY A 268 17.56 -12.44 17.17
C GLY A 268 18.34 -13.62 16.61
N TYR A 269 17.70 -14.47 15.82
CA TYR A 269 18.34 -15.64 15.22
C TYR A 269 19.60 -15.31 14.44
N GLU A 270 19.57 -14.26 13.61
CA GLU A 270 20.71 -13.81 12.79
C GLU A 270 21.91 -13.49 13.71
N SER A 271 21.67 -12.76 14.80
CA SER A 271 22.71 -12.43 15.78
C SER A 271 23.21 -13.61 16.61
N ALA A 272 22.39 -14.65 16.80
CA ALA A 272 22.81 -15.90 17.44
C ALA A 272 23.62 -16.78 16.47
N LYS A 273 23.25 -16.81 15.19
CA LYS A 273 23.93 -17.56 14.14
C LYS A 273 25.31 -16.96 13.82
N ASP A 274 25.41 -15.64 13.68
CA ASP A 274 26.68 -14.95 13.44
C ASP A 274 27.68 -15.17 14.58
N LYS A 275 27.19 -15.28 15.83
CA LYS A 275 28.03 -15.61 16.99
C LYS A 275 28.51 -17.06 17.02
N VAL A 276 27.78 -17.98 16.40
CA VAL A 276 28.16 -19.40 16.31
C VAL A 276 29.10 -19.65 15.11
N GLU A 277 28.96 -18.89 14.02
CA GLU A 277 29.87 -18.99 12.85
C GLU A 277 31.21 -18.25 13.06
N SER A 278 31.29 -17.35 14.05
CA SER A 278 32.51 -16.61 14.43
C SER A 278 33.26 -17.17 15.64
N ALA A 279 32.73 -18.23 16.27
CA ALA A 279 33.34 -18.95 17.38
C ALA A 279 33.95 -20.29 16.90
#